data_AF-A0A967P7V3-F1
#
_entry.id   AF-A0A967P7V3-F1
#
_cell.length_a   1.000
_cell.length_b   1.000
_cell.length_c   1.000
_cell.angle_alpha   90.00
_cell.angle_beta   90.00
_cell.angle_gamma   90.00
#
_symmetry.space_group_name_H-M   'P 1'
#
loop_
_entity.id
_entity.type
_entity.pdbx_description
1 polymer ?
#
loop_
_entity_poly.entity_id
_entity_poly.type
_entity_poly.pdbx_seq_one_letter_code
_entity_poly.pdbx_strand_id
1 'polypeptide(L)'
;ISSLLNGAGHANIVEQDDGLVKGILYEVTEQCIRNLDRYESCPREYDRKLLGLRLPHGGERLAYVYIAQPGRTAQDLLPTKDYLSHLLRAEGLLPTNYMKKL
;
A
#
# COMPACT_ATOMS: atom_id res chain seq x y z
N ILE A 1 25.78 1.83 -3.95
CA ILE A 1 24.83 0.91 -4.63
C ILE A 1 23.53 1.68 -4.85
N SER A 2 23.31 2.27 -6.03
CA SER A 2 21.97 2.74 -6.46
C SER A 2 22.06 3.31 -7.87
N SER A 3 21.84 2.48 -8.90
CA SER A 3 21.58 2.97 -10.27
C SER A 3 20.68 2.03 -11.08
N LEU A 4 19.76 1.31 -10.44
CA LEU A 4 18.91 0.30 -11.10
C LEU A 4 17.40 0.46 -10.83
N LEU A 5 16.95 1.48 -10.09
CA LEU A 5 15.52 1.65 -9.74
C LEU A 5 14.80 2.79 -10.49
N ASN A 6 15.44 3.42 -11.47
CA ASN A 6 14.82 4.48 -12.29
C ASN A 6 13.75 3.86 -13.21
N GLY A 7 12.55 3.60 -12.67
CA GLY A 7 11.40 3.08 -13.43
C GLY A 7 10.64 1.91 -12.79
N ALA A 8 10.98 1.48 -11.57
CA ALA A 8 10.22 0.43 -10.88
C ALA A 8 9.01 1.00 -10.12
N GLY A 9 7.83 0.44 -10.34
CA GLY A 9 6.60 0.78 -9.63
C GLY A 9 6.58 0.24 -8.20
N HIS A 10 6.02 1.03 -7.28
CA HIS A 10 5.67 0.60 -5.93
C HIS A 10 4.15 0.62 -5.80
N ALA A 11 3.60 -0.12 -4.84
CA ALA A 11 2.16 -0.24 -4.68
C ALA A 11 1.51 1.12 -4.33
N ASN A 12 0.39 1.41 -4.98
CA ASN A 12 -0.44 2.58 -4.70
C ASN A 12 -1.92 2.22 -4.80
N ILE A 13 -2.79 3.03 -4.21
CA ILE A 13 -4.24 2.93 -4.32
C ILE A 13 -4.76 4.15 -5.08
N VAL A 14 -5.69 3.92 -5.99
CA VAL A 14 -6.40 4.95 -6.75
C VAL A 14 -7.90 4.77 -6.58
N GLU A 15 -8.64 5.86 -6.64
CA GLU A 15 -10.10 5.79 -6.72
C GLU A 15 -10.51 5.18 -8.06
N GLN A 16 -11.41 4.21 -8.00
CA GLN A 16 -11.95 3.53 -9.17
C GLN A 16 -13.36 3.03 -8.84
N ASP A 17 -14.29 3.22 -9.77
CA ASP A 17 -15.63 2.63 -9.67
C ASP A 17 -15.52 1.11 -9.53
N ASP A 18 -16.26 0.57 -8.57
CA ASP A 18 -16.24 -0.84 -8.16
C ASP A 18 -14.84 -1.40 -7.77
N GLY A 19 -13.87 -0.51 -7.55
CA GLY A 19 -12.54 -0.84 -7.08
C GLY A 19 -12.56 -1.40 -5.65
N LEU A 20 -11.79 -2.45 -5.41
CA LEU A 20 -11.64 -3.04 -4.09
C LEU A 20 -10.19 -3.43 -3.82
N VAL A 21 -9.61 -2.77 -2.83
CA VAL A 21 -8.31 -3.15 -2.27
C VAL A 21 -8.54 -3.89 -0.95
N LYS A 22 -7.93 -5.06 -0.81
CA LYS A 22 -7.83 -5.78 0.48
C LYS A 22 -6.42 -5.62 1.03
N GLY A 23 -6.32 -5.37 2.32
CA GLY A 23 -5.07 -5.18 3.02
C GLY A 23 -5.12 -5.77 4.44
N ILE A 24 -4.05 -5.56 5.18
CA ILE A 24 -3.91 -5.98 6.57
C ILE A 24 -3.96 -4.72 7.44
N LEU A 25 -4.80 -4.75 8.48
CA LEU A 25 -4.91 -3.66 9.44
C LEU A 25 -4.03 -3.95 10.65
N TYR A 26 -3.14 -3.00 10.98
CA TYR A 26 -2.26 -3.08 12.15
C TYR A 26 -2.63 -2.00 13.16
N GLU A 27 -2.68 -2.38 14.44
CA GLU A 27 -2.68 -1.44 15.54
C GLU A 27 -1.23 -1.13 15.92
N VAL A 28 -0.87 0.15 15.94
CA VAL A 28 0.50 0.60 16.17
C VAL A 28 0.51 1.86 17.03
N THR A 29 1.65 2.11 17.66
CA THR A 29 1.85 3.35 18.44
C THR A 29 2.07 4.55 17.52
N GLU A 30 1.89 5.77 18.05
CA GLU A 30 2.25 6.99 17.32
C GLU A 30 3.72 7.05 16.91
N GLN A 31 4.62 6.45 17.69
CA GLN A 31 6.04 6.39 17.35
C GLN A 31 6.27 5.50 16.12
N CYS A 32 5.54 4.39 16.00
CA CYS A 32 5.55 3.56 14.80
C CYS A 32 5.01 4.34 13.59
N ILE A 33 3.96 5.14 13.76
CA ILE A 33 3.44 6.02 12.70
C ILE A 33 4.50 7.03 12.24
N ARG A 34 5.20 7.70 13.16
CA ARG A 34 6.33 8.60 12.80
C ARG A 34 7.47 7.89 12.09
N ASN A 35 7.70 6.61 12.42
CA ASN A 35 8.70 5.81 11.71
C ASN A 35 8.22 5.49 10.29
N LEU A 36 6.95 5.10 10.13
CA LEU A 36 6.33 4.84 8.81
C LEU A 36 6.38 6.09 7.93
N ASP A 37 6.09 7.29 8.45
CA ASP A 37 6.21 8.54 7.69
C ASP A 37 7.60 8.69 7.03
N ARG A 38 8.67 8.30 7.74
CA ARG A 38 10.03 8.35 7.19
C ARG A 38 10.27 7.29 6.12
N TYR A 39 9.78 6.07 6.32
CA TYR A 39 9.92 4.98 5.35
C TYR A 39 9.17 5.27 4.05
N GLU A 40 7.97 5.84 4.15
CA GLU A 40 7.12 6.22 3.02
C GLU A 40 7.52 7.56 2.40
N SER A 41 8.57 8.21 2.93
CA SER A 41 9.01 9.55 2.53
C SER A 41 7.85 10.57 2.52
N CYS A 42 6.95 10.48 3.52
CA CYS A 42 5.80 11.36 3.67
C CYS A 42 6.23 12.77 4.12
N PRO A 43 5.66 13.85 3.56
CA PRO A 43 4.61 13.87 2.53
C PRO A 43 5.14 13.95 1.08
N ARG A 44 6.43 13.72 0.83
CA ARG A 44 7.06 13.99 -0.48
C ARG A 44 6.72 12.96 -1.55
N GLU A 45 6.82 11.66 -1.24
CA GLU A 45 6.52 10.58 -2.19
C GLU A 45 5.10 10.05 -2.01
N TYR A 46 4.68 9.86 -0.77
CA TYR A 46 3.32 9.48 -0.38
C TYR A 46 2.73 10.49 0.61
N ASP A 47 1.43 10.70 0.54
CA ASP A 47 0.66 11.43 1.54
C ASP A 47 -0.07 10.46 2.47
N ARG A 48 -0.12 10.79 3.76
CA ARG A 48 -0.83 9.98 4.76
C ARG A 48 -2.28 10.43 4.86
N LYS A 49 -3.21 9.56 4.47
CA LYS A 49 -4.65 9.79 4.51
C LYS A 49 -5.29 8.97 5.62
N LEU A 50 -6.33 9.51 6.25
CA LEU A 50 -7.19 8.76 7.16
C LEU A 50 -8.42 8.28 6.39
N LEU A 51 -8.54 6.96 6.19
CA LEU A 51 -9.60 6.37 5.37
C LEU A 51 -10.46 5.40 6.18
N GLY A 52 -11.74 5.31 5.83
CA GLY A 52 -12.68 4.32 6.36
C GLY A 52 -12.46 2.96 5.69
N LEU A 53 -12.33 1.92 6.50
CA LEU A 53 -12.11 0.54 6.09
C LEU A 53 -13.25 -0.33 6.59
N ARG A 54 -13.73 -1.24 5.74
CA ARG A 54 -14.70 -2.27 6.13
C ARG A 54 -13.99 -3.52 6.61
N LEU A 55 -14.36 -4.02 7.78
CA LEU A 55 -13.82 -5.26 8.35
C LEU A 55 -14.52 -6.51 7.79
N PRO A 56 -13.85 -7.69 7.75
CA PRO A 56 -14.41 -8.92 7.19
C PRO A 56 -15.73 -9.38 7.81
N HIS A 57 -15.94 -9.12 9.11
CA HIS A 57 -17.13 -9.54 9.85
C HIS A 57 -18.16 -8.41 10.00
N GLY A 58 -18.04 -7.35 9.21
CA GLY A 58 -18.84 -6.14 9.33
C GLY A 58 -18.22 -5.12 10.28
N GLY A 59 -18.72 -3.89 10.18
CA GLY A 59 -18.19 -2.73 10.90
C GLY A 59 -17.11 -1.98 10.12
N GLU A 60 -16.85 -0.76 10.58
CA GLU A 60 -15.90 0.17 9.97
C GLU A 60 -14.82 0.59 10.97
N ARG A 61 -13.63 0.91 10.45
CA ARG A 61 -12.53 1.51 11.20
C ARG A 61 -11.86 2.59 10.37
N LEU A 62 -11.43 3.66 11.02
CA LEU A 62 -10.52 4.63 10.42
C LEU A 62 -9.08 4.13 10.58
N ALA A 63 -8.30 4.23 9.51
CA ALA A 63 -6.89 3.86 9.52
C ALA A 63 -6.07 4.80 8.66
N TYR A 64 -4.80 4.96 9.03
CA TYR A 64 -3.85 5.66 8.18
C TYR A 64 -3.43 4.79 7.00
N VAL A 65 -3.50 5.36 5.80
CA VAL A 65 -3.10 4.76 4.53
C VAL A 65 -2.20 5.74 3.80
N TYR A 66 -1.16 5.25 3.14
CA TYR A 66 -0.24 6.07 2.35
C TYR A 66 -0.63 6.00 0.88
N ILE A 67 -0.86 7.16 0.26
CA ILE A 67 -1.27 7.30 -1.15
C ILE A 67 -0.22 8.12 -1.87
N ALA A 68 0.26 7.65 -3.02
CA ALA A 68 1.31 8.31 -3.77
C ALA A 68 0.89 9.75 -4.14
N GLN A 69 1.82 10.68 -4.02
CA GLN A 69 1.59 12.07 -4.40
C GLN A 69 1.32 12.21 -5.91
N PRO A 70 0.56 13.22 -6.36
CA PRO A 70 0.40 13.52 -7.77
C PRO A 70 1.76 13.64 -8.48
N GLY A 71 1.89 13.00 -9.65
CA GLY A 71 3.13 12.98 -10.42
C GLY A 71 4.16 11.94 -9.95
N ARG A 72 3.86 11.14 -8.91
CA ARG A 72 4.67 9.98 -8.49
C ARG A 72 4.14 8.64 -8.99
N THR A 73 3.11 8.67 -9.83
CA THR A 73 2.52 7.51 -10.49
C THR A 73 2.68 7.62 -12.00
N ALA A 74 2.77 6.47 -12.68
CA ALA A 74 2.73 6.35 -14.13
C ALA A 74 2.17 4.98 -14.51
N GLN A 75 1.49 4.89 -15.66
CA GLN A 75 0.74 3.69 -16.07
C GLN A 75 1.64 2.47 -16.34
N ASP A 76 2.85 2.70 -16.86
CA ASP A 76 3.75 1.62 -17.31
C ASP A 76 4.78 1.19 -16.24
N LEU A 77 4.62 1.65 -15.00
CA LEU A 77 5.52 1.26 -13.91
C LEU A 77 5.12 -0.11 -13.37
N LEU A 78 6.01 -1.08 -13.51
CA LEU A 78 5.83 -2.43 -12.97
C LEU A 78 6.66 -2.63 -11.70
N PRO A 79 6.15 -3.41 -10.71
CA PRO A 79 6.94 -3.76 -9.55
C PRO A 79 8.14 -4.63 -9.93
N THR A 80 9.23 -4.52 -9.18
CA THR A 80 10.32 -5.48 -9.30
C THR A 80 9.86 -6.86 -8.82
N LYS A 81 10.51 -7.93 -9.31
CA LYS A 81 10.22 -9.30 -8.85
C LYS A 81 10.40 -9.45 -7.34
N ASP A 82 11.44 -8.85 -6.77
CA ASP A 82 11.71 -8.93 -5.34
C ASP A 82 10.63 -8.21 -4.52
N TYR A 83 10.18 -7.04 -4.98
CA TYR A 83 9.11 -6.29 -4.32
C TYR A 83 7.79 -7.05 -4.38
N LEU A 84 7.40 -7.57 -5.56
CA LEU A 84 6.20 -8.38 -5.69
C LEU A 84 6.28 -9.66 -4.85
N SER A 85 7.42 -10.35 -4.87
CA SER A 85 7.64 -11.55 -4.05
C SER A 85 7.51 -11.25 -2.55
N HIS A 86 7.96 -10.07 -2.12
CA HIS A 86 7.75 -9.62 -0.74
C HIS A 86 6.26 -9.49 -0.40
N LEU A 87 5.45 -8.89 -1.28
CA LEU A 87 4.00 -8.78 -1.07
C LEU A 87 3.30 -10.14 -1.05
N LEU A 88 3.70 -11.07 -1.93
CA LEU A 88 3.12 -12.41 -2.01
C LEU A 88 3.35 -13.26 -0.76
N ARG A 89 4.31 -12.90 0.10
CA ARG A 89 4.52 -13.55 1.41
C ARG A 89 3.40 -13.29 2.41
N ALA A 90 2.45 -12.40 2.10
CA ALA A 90 1.22 -12.23 2.87
C ALA A 90 0.21 -13.38 2.68
N GLU A 91 0.60 -14.47 2.01
CA GLU A 91 -0.20 -15.68 1.89
C GLU A 91 -0.70 -16.17 3.27
N GLY A 92 -1.99 -16.49 3.36
CA GLY A 92 -2.66 -16.86 4.60
C GLY A 92 -3.21 -15.67 5.41
N LEU A 93 -2.78 -14.44 5.14
CA LEU A 93 -3.33 -13.23 5.77
C LEU A 93 -4.42 -12.56 4.93
N LEU A 94 -4.38 -12.77 3.61
CA LEU A 94 -5.38 -12.28 2.67
C LEU A 94 -6.16 -13.45 2.04
N PRO A 95 -7.43 -13.23 1.63
CA PRO A 95 -8.20 -14.25 0.93
C PRO A 95 -7.47 -14.77 -0.32
N THR A 96 -7.44 -16.08 -0.51
CA THR A 96 -6.72 -16.72 -1.62
C THR A 96 -7.14 -16.19 -2.99
N ASN A 97 -8.42 -15.86 -3.17
CA ASN A 97 -8.93 -15.29 -4.42
C ASN A 97 -8.42 -13.87 -4.71
N TYR A 98 -7.98 -13.13 -3.68
CA TYR A 98 -7.36 -11.83 -3.82
C TYR A 98 -5.86 -11.96 -4.07
N MET A 99 -5.18 -12.87 -3.38
CA MET A 99 -3.76 -13.17 -3.62
C MET A 99 -3.48 -13.59 -5.06
N LYS A 100 -4.39 -14.35 -5.68
CA LYS A 100 -4.30 -14.74 -7.11
C LYS A 100 -4.41 -13.57 -8.10
N LYS A 101 -4.83 -12.38 -7.66
CA LYS A 101 -4.92 -11.17 -8.49
C LYS A 101 -3.66 -10.31 -8.42
N LEU A 102 -2.78 -10.55 -7.45
CA LEU A 102 -1.48 -9.90 -7.29
C LEU A 102 -0.45 -10.59 -8.19
#